data_AF-A0A6C0HLX8-F1
#
_entry.id   AF-A0A6C0HLX8-F1
#
_cell.length_a   1.000
_cell.length_b   1.000
_cell.length_c   1.000
_cell.angle_alpha   90.00
_cell.angle_beta   90.00
_cell.angle_gamma   90.00
#
_symmetry.space_group_name_H-M   'P 1'
#
loop_
_entity.id
_entity.type
_entity.pdbx_description
1 polymer ?
#
loop_
_entity_poly.entity_id
_entity_poly.type
_entity_poly.pdbx_seq_one_letter_code
_entity_poly.pdbx_strand_id
1 'polypeptide(L)'
;MATHLHYFKYNVVKKEIILRSIKIIDIIHLTILNFLAGYLISHYINTLFPEFDPNYNHNKFLLLLEVLLQISIIGVLIYLLRNVISLIPFPLNNIYGFDHSKMNRLPYGQIALSFGIFSAQFILKNKLEYLLKSKNLIPI
;
A
#
# COMPACT_ATOMS: atom_id res chain seq x y z
N MET A 1 40.50 -34.50 1.70
CA MET A 1 39.23 -34.44 0.93
C MET A 1 38.04 -33.96 1.78
N ALA A 2 37.92 -34.32 3.06
CA ALA A 2 36.82 -33.89 3.94
C ALA A 2 36.78 -32.38 4.29
N THR A 3 37.92 -31.71 4.36
CA THR A 3 38.02 -30.28 4.71
C THR A 3 37.44 -29.35 3.63
N HIS A 4 37.61 -29.66 2.35
CA HIS A 4 37.06 -28.86 1.25
C HIS A 4 35.53 -28.88 1.20
N LEU A 5 34.91 -30.02 1.54
CA LEU A 5 33.44 -30.14 1.60
C LEU A 5 32.85 -29.27 2.73
N HIS A 6 33.53 -29.19 3.87
CA HIS A 6 33.10 -28.35 4.99
C HIS A 6 33.16 -26.85 4.64
N TYR A 7 34.24 -26.41 3.99
CA TYR A 7 34.37 -25.03 3.52
C TYR A 7 33.32 -24.65 2.47
N PHE A 8 33.04 -25.57 1.54
CA PHE A 8 32.01 -25.34 0.53
C PHE A 8 30.62 -25.19 1.17
N LYS A 9 30.25 -26.12 2.07
CA LYS A 9 28.95 -26.08 2.76
C LYS A 9 28.80 -24.82 3.62
N TYR A 10 29.85 -24.41 4.33
CA TYR A 10 29.84 -23.19 5.14
C TYR A 10 29.59 -21.93 4.30
N ASN A 11 30.26 -21.80 3.15
CA ASN A 11 30.08 -20.65 2.26
C ASN A 11 28.67 -20.60 1.64
N VAL A 12 28.08 -21.75 1.31
CA VAL A 12 26.71 -21.83 0.81
C VAL A 12 25.71 -21.35 1.87
N VAL A 13 25.82 -21.84 3.11
CA VAL A 13 24.94 -21.45 4.22
C VAL A 13 25.07 -19.96 4.55
N LYS A 14 26.30 -19.44 4.61
CA LYS A 14 26.56 -18.02 4.87
C LYS A 14 25.93 -17.13 3.79
N LYS A 15 26.10 -17.49 2.51
CA LYS A 15 25.48 -16.76 1.39
C LYS A 15 23.96 -16.76 1.49
N GLU A 16 23.36 -17.89 1.83
CA GLU A 16 21.90 -18.01 1.97
C GLU A 16 21.35 -17.12 3.09
N ILE A 17 22.01 -17.09 4.25
CA ILE A 17 21.63 -16.22 5.36
C ILE A 17 21.69 -14.75 4.94
N ILE A 18 22.77 -14.33 4.27
CA ILE A 18 22.91 -12.94 3.81
C ILE A 18 21.81 -12.57 2.81
N LEU A 19 21.52 -13.43 1.83
CA LEU A 19 20.46 -13.19 0.85
C LEU A 19 19.07 -13.08 1.51
N ARG A 20 18.78 -13.90 2.51
CA ARG A 20 17.53 -13.83 3.27
C ARG A 20 17.43 -12.52 4.05
N SER A 21 18.52 -12.07 4.67
CA SER A 21 18.55 -10.78 5.37
C SER A 21 18.32 -9.61 4.42
N ILE A 22 18.99 -9.59 3.26
CA ILE A 22 18.79 -8.55 2.24
C ILE A 22 17.33 -8.52 1.78
N LYS A 23 16.72 -9.68 1.55
CA LYS A 23 15.30 -9.81 1.19
C LYS A 23 14.36 -9.23 2.26
N ILE A 24 14.62 -9.50 3.54
CA ILE A 24 13.79 -8.96 4.64
C ILE A 24 13.92 -7.43 4.70
N ILE A 25 15.14 -6.90 4.57
CA ILE A 25 15.38 -5.46 4.55
C ILE A 25 14.66 -4.80 3.36
N ASP A 26 14.67 -5.43 2.19
CA ASP A 26 13.98 -4.92 1.01
C ASP A 26 12.45 -4.89 1.19
N ILE A 27 11.87 -5.94 1.78
CA ILE A 27 10.43 -5.95 2.11
C ILE A 27 10.08 -4.82 3.09
N ILE A 28 10.90 -4.60 4.12
CA ILE A 28 10.71 -3.50 5.08
C ILE A 28 10.80 -2.16 4.36
N HIS A 29 11.83 -1.97 3.53
CA HIS A 29 12.03 -0.75 2.75
C HIS A 29 10.81 -0.44 1.87
N LEU A 30 10.36 -1.42 1.08
CA LEU A 30 9.19 -1.27 0.23
C LEU A 30 7.92 -0.98 1.01
N THR A 31 7.73 -1.65 2.15
CA THR A 31 6.55 -1.46 3.00
C THR A 31 6.50 -0.03 3.55
N ILE A 32 7.60 0.46 4.11
CA ILE A 32 7.70 1.83 4.64
C ILE A 32 7.46 2.84 3.54
N LEU A 33 8.10 2.67 2.39
CA LEU A 33 7.98 3.61 1.28
C LEU A 33 6.54 3.68 0.76
N ASN A 34 5.92 2.52 0.49
CA ASN A 34 4.54 2.46 0.02
C ASN A 34 3.57 3.04 1.05
N PHE A 35 3.74 2.74 2.34
CA PHE A 35 2.90 3.29 3.40
C PHE A 35 3.00 4.81 3.47
N LEU A 36 4.22 5.37 3.47
CA LEU A 36 4.43 6.82 3.51
C LEU A 36 3.85 7.51 2.27
N ALA A 37 4.08 6.97 1.08
CA ALA A 37 3.50 7.51 -0.16
C ALA A 37 1.97 7.50 -0.11
N GLY A 38 1.38 6.41 0.39
CA GLY A 38 -0.06 6.27 0.56
C GLY A 38 -0.64 7.25 1.58
N TYR A 39 0.03 7.40 2.71
CA TYR A 39 -0.38 8.34 3.76
C TYR A 39 -0.35 9.80 3.25
N LEU A 40 0.73 10.18 2.55
CA LEU A 40 0.87 11.53 1.97
C LEU A 40 -0.19 11.80 0.91
N ILE A 41 -0.41 10.89 -0.04
CA ILE A 41 -1.43 11.11 -1.08
C ILE A 41 -2.84 11.19 -0.48
N SER A 42 -3.11 10.43 0.60
CA SER A 42 -4.41 10.44 1.27
C SER A 42 -4.81 11.83 1.74
N HIS A 43 -3.84 12.59 2.25
CA HIS A 43 -4.08 13.97 2.68
C HIS A 43 -4.55 14.85 1.51
N TYR A 44 -3.91 14.71 0.34
CA TYR A 44 -4.35 15.40 -0.88
C TYR A 44 -5.71 14.91 -1.40
N ILE A 45 -6.04 13.63 -1.25
CA ILE A 45 -7.35 13.12 -1.67
C ILE A 45 -8.45 13.74 -0.81
N ASN A 46 -8.24 13.88 0.50
CA ASN A 46 -9.26 14.47 1.38
C ASN A 46 -9.60 15.92 0.99
N THR A 47 -8.66 16.69 0.43
CA THR A 47 -8.94 18.07 0.01
C THR A 47 -9.69 18.16 -1.32
N LEU A 48 -9.76 17.08 -2.11
CA LEU A 48 -10.52 17.04 -3.36
C LEU A 48 -12.03 16.86 -3.14
N PHE A 49 -12.43 16.36 -1.97
CA PHE A 49 -13.83 16.09 -1.65
C PHE A 49 -14.37 17.10 -0.65
N PRO A 50 -15.63 17.52 -0.79
CA PRO A 50 -16.24 18.43 0.16
C PRO A 50 -16.33 17.79 1.55
N GLU A 51 -16.17 18.62 2.58
CA GLU A 51 -16.40 18.23 3.97
C GLU A 51 -17.82 17.71 4.14
N PHE A 52 -17.96 16.70 5.00
CA PHE A 52 -19.25 16.07 5.26
C PHE A 52 -19.85 16.60 6.56
N ASP A 53 -20.96 17.33 6.46
CA ASP A 53 -21.77 17.75 7.61
C ASP A 53 -23.00 16.84 7.78
N PRO A 54 -23.11 16.05 8.86
CA PRO A 54 -24.25 15.16 9.09
C PRO A 54 -25.57 15.88 9.38
N ASN A 55 -25.54 17.18 9.74
CA ASN A 55 -26.74 17.95 10.07
C ASN A 55 -27.46 18.51 8.83
N TYR A 56 -26.80 18.47 7.67
CA TYR A 56 -27.39 18.89 6.40
C TYR A 56 -28.22 17.76 5.78
N ASN A 57 -29.35 18.11 5.15
CA ASN A 57 -30.21 17.13 4.49
C ASN A 57 -29.60 16.72 3.13
N HIS A 58 -28.66 15.78 3.17
CA HIS A 58 -27.99 15.27 1.98
C HIS A 58 -28.89 14.36 1.16
N ASN A 59 -28.88 14.55 -0.16
CA ASN A 59 -29.43 13.56 -1.06
C ASN A 59 -28.58 12.29 -1.00
N LYS A 60 -29.14 11.21 -0.45
CA LYS A 60 -28.44 9.94 -0.21
C LYS A 60 -27.89 9.30 -1.49
N PHE A 61 -28.61 9.42 -2.60
CA PHE A 61 -28.14 8.89 -3.89
C PHE A 61 -26.92 9.65 -4.39
N LEU A 62 -26.92 10.98 -4.24
CA LEU A 62 -25.77 11.82 -4.57
C LEU A 62 -24.57 11.48 -3.67
N LEU A 63 -24.81 11.33 -2.37
CA LEU A 63 -23.77 10.96 -1.40
C LEU A 63 -23.17 9.59 -1.71
N LEU A 64 -23.99 8.61 -2.10
CA LEU A 64 -23.52 7.30 -2.54
C LEU A 64 -22.64 7.43 -3.81
N LEU A 65 -23.06 8.25 -4.78
CA LEU A 65 -22.29 8.51 -6.00
C LEU A 65 -20.93 9.15 -5.66
N GLU A 66 -20.90 10.14 -4.77
CA GLU A 66 -19.65 10.74 -4.30
C GLU A 66 -18.70 9.72 -3.65
N VAL A 67 -19.23 8.83 -2.82
CA VAL A 67 -18.45 7.74 -2.20
C VAL A 67 -17.88 6.80 -3.26
N LEU A 68 -18.70 6.39 -4.24
CA LEU A 68 -18.24 5.53 -5.34
C LEU A 68 -17.17 6.22 -6.19
N LEU A 69 -17.33 7.51 -6.45
CA LEU A 69 -16.37 8.32 -7.19
C LEU A 69 -15.06 8.46 -6.41
N GLN A 70 -15.12 8.70 -5.09
CA GLN A 70 -13.95 8.75 -4.22
C GLN A 70 -13.18 7.43 -4.20
N ILE A 71 -13.87 6.29 -4.06
CA ILE A 71 -13.24 4.97 -4.10
C ILE A 71 -12.59 4.71 -5.47
N SER A 72 -13.26 5.11 -6.56
CA SER A 72 -12.74 4.95 -7.92
C SER A 72 -11.46 5.75 -8.13
N ILE A 73 -11.43 7.01 -7.67
CA ILE A 73 -10.23 7.87 -7.73
C ILE A 73 -9.09 7.27 -6.90
N ILE A 74 -9.37 6.77 -5.69
CA ILE A 74 -8.38 6.07 -4.86
C ILE A 74 -7.80 4.86 -5.61
N GLY A 75 -8.65 4.04 -6.26
CA GLY A 75 -8.20 2.89 -7.03
C GLY A 75 -7.26 3.26 -8.17
N VAL A 76 -7.58 4.32 -8.93
CA VAL A 76 -6.71 4.84 -10.00
C VAL A 76 -5.39 5.37 -9.43
N LEU A 77 -5.42 6.09 -8.31
CA LEU A 77 -4.21 6.63 -7.68
C LEU A 77 -3.30 5.52 -7.14
N ILE A 78 -3.86 4.45 -6.57
CA ILE A 78 -3.09 3.27 -6.15
C ILE A 78 -2.35 2.68 -7.36
N TYR A 79 -3.03 2.53 -8.49
CA TYR A 79 -2.42 2.02 -9.72
C TYR A 79 -1.27 2.92 -10.20
N LEU A 80 -1.47 4.24 -10.23
CA LEU A 80 -0.43 5.19 -10.65
C LEU A 80 0.77 5.20 -9.70
N LEU A 81 0.53 5.25 -8.39
CA LEU A 81 1.59 5.29 -7.37
C LEU A 81 2.41 4.01 -7.35
N ARG A 82 1.80 2.85 -7.61
CA ARG A 82 2.53 1.59 -7.75
C ARG A 82 3.61 1.68 -8.82
N ASN A 83 3.29 2.28 -9.96
CA ASN A 83 4.25 2.43 -11.07
C ASN A 83 5.38 3.40 -10.69
N VAL A 84 5.06 4.51 -10.03
CA VAL A 84 6.07 5.48 -9.57
C VAL A 84 7.02 4.86 -8.54
N ILE A 85 6.48 4.17 -7.53
CA ILE A 85 7.28 3.56 -6.45
C ILE A 85 8.22 2.48 -6.99
N SER A 86 7.79 1.74 -8.02
CA SER A 86 8.62 0.70 -8.64
C SER A 86 9.92 1.20 -9.28
N LEU A 87 10.03 2.52 -9.52
CA LEU A 87 11.23 3.16 -10.06
C LEU A 87 12.30 3.42 -9.00
N ILE A 88 11.96 3.33 -7.72
CA ILE A 88 12.86 3.67 -6.63
C ILE A 88 13.86 2.51 -6.45
N PRO A 89 15.17 2.77 -6.62
CA PRO A 89 16.17 1.73 -6.51
C PRO A 89 16.43 1.35 -5.04
N PHE A 90 16.62 0.06 -4.79
CA PHE A 90 17.04 -0.44 -3.48
C PHE A 90 18.56 -0.38 -3.32
N PRO A 91 19.10 0.20 -2.23
CA PRO A 91 20.54 0.41 -2.06
C PRO A 91 21.38 -0.87 -2.00
N LEU A 92 20.79 -2.01 -1.62
CA LEU A 92 21.50 -3.31 -1.57
C LEU A 92 21.20 -4.18 -2.80
N ASN A 93 20.70 -3.59 -3.89
CA ASN A 93 20.46 -4.31 -5.13
C ASN A 93 21.78 -4.84 -5.72
N ASN A 94 21.72 -5.99 -6.41
CA ASN A 94 22.86 -6.74 -6.98
C ASN A 94 23.86 -7.33 -5.96
N ILE A 95 23.70 -7.13 -4.66
CA ILE A 95 24.58 -7.76 -3.65
C ILE A 95 24.29 -9.27 -3.62
N TYR A 96 25.33 -10.10 -3.79
CA TYR A 96 25.24 -11.58 -3.87
C TYR A 96 24.28 -12.13 -4.96
N GLY A 97 23.94 -11.31 -5.97
CA GLY A 97 22.96 -11.65 -7.01
C GLY A 97 21.50 -11.41 -6.60
N PHE A 98 21.27 -10.60 -5.55
CA PHE A 98 19.94 -10.15 -5.17
C PHE A 98 19.35 -9.20 -6.23
N ASP A 99 18.09 -9.41 -6.57
CA ASP A 99 17.36 -8.65 -7.58
C ASP A 99 16.09 -8.05 -6.99
N HIS A 100 16.15 -6.75 -6.72
CA HIS A 100 15.07 -5.94 -6.17
C HIS A 100 13.81 -5.93 -7.05
N SER A 101 13.97 -6.02 -8.38
CA SER A 101 12.83 -5.95 -9.31
C SER A 101 11.81 -7.06 -9.08
N LYS A 102 12.25 -8.20 -8.53
CA LYS A 102 11.39 -9.33 -8.16
C LYS A 102 10.54 -9.02 -6.93
N MET A 103 11.04 -8.21 -6.00
CA MET A 103 10.30 -7.83 -4.79
C MET A 103 9.22 -6.79 -5.10
N ASN A 104 9.47 -5.86 -6.04
CA ASN A 104 8.50 -4.85 -6.47
C ASN A 104 7.21 -5.41 -7.08
N ARG A 105 7.24 -6.67 -7.54
CA ARG A 105 6.05 -7.35 -8.09
C ARG A 105 5.15 -7.97 -7.03
N LEU A 106 5.65 -8.13 -5.81
CA LEU A 106 4.91 -8.77 -4.73
C LEU A 106 3.78 -7.85 -4.22
N PRO A 107 2.68 -8.42 -3.71
CA PRO A 107 1.52 -7.64 -3.27
C PRO A 107 1.80 -6.83 -1.99
N TYR A 108 2.88 -7.10 -1.25
CA TYR A 108 3.18 -6.45 0.03
C TYR A 108 3.23 -4.92 -0.05
N GLY A 109 3.88 -4.38 -1.10
CA GLY A 109 3.93 -2.94 -1.32
C GLY A 109 2.55 -2.34 -1.59
N GLN A 110 1.73 -3.00 -2.41
CA GLN A 110 0.36 -2.56 -2.71
C GLN A 110 -0.56 -2.60 -1.49
N ILE A 111 -0.42 -3.61 -0.63
CA ILE A 111 -1.17 -3.71 0.62
C ILE A 111 -0.79 -2.54 1.54
N ALA A 112 0.51 -2.28 1.71
CA ALA A 112 0.99 -1.17 2.53
C ALA A 112 0.54 0.20 1.99
N LEU A 113 0.58 0.38 0.66
CA LEU A 113 0.10 1.58 -0.03
C LEU A 113 -1.38 1.81 0.22
N SER A 114 -2.19 0.77 -0.02
CA SER A 114 -3.64 0.83 0.18
C SER A 114 -3.98 1.12 1.63
N PHE A 115 -3.29 0.46 2.57
CA PHE A 115 -3.47 0.70 4.00
C PHE A 115 -3.13 2.15 4.39
N GLY A 116 -2.00 2.67 3.91
CA GLY A 116 -1.62 4.07 4.15
C GLY A 116 -2.67 5.05 3.62
N ILE A 117 -3.21 4.81 2.43
CA ILE A 117 -4.27 5.64 1.86
C ILE A 117 -5.52 5.58 2.72
N PHE A 118 -6.11 4.41 2.89
CA PHE A 118 -7.40 4.26 3.58
C PHE A 118 -7.34 4.65 5.05
N SER A 119 -6.19 4.51 5.73
CA SER A 119 -6.04 4.90 7.13
C SER A 119 -6.31 6.38 7.41
N ALA A 120 -6.07 7.26 6.42
CA ALA A 120 -6.23 8.70 6.54
C ALA A 120 -7.48 9.24 5.81
N GLN A 121 -8.35 8.38 5.26
CA GLN A 121 -9.57 8.79 4.55
C GLN A 121 -10.75 9.06 5.52
N PHE A 122 -10.64 10.12 6.33
CA PHE A 122 -11.66 10.47 7.34
C PHE A 122 -13.01 10.87 6.71
N ILE A 123 -13.00 11.66 5.63
CA ILE A 123 -14.23 12.13 4.98
C ILE A 123 -15.02 10.95 4.41
N LEU A 124 -14.33 10.04 3.71
CA LEU A 124 -14.94 8.83 3.16
C LEU A 124 -15.60 7.99 4.27
N LYS A 125 -14.90 7.81 5.40
CA LYS A 125 -15.40 7.05 6.55
C LYS A 125 -16.69 7.68 7.11
N ASN A 126 -16.72 9.00 7.27
CA ASN A 126 -17.89 9.70 7.79
C ASN A 126 -19.11 9.57 6.86
N LYS A 127 -18.90 9.70 5.54
CA LYS A 127 -19.95 9.52 4.53
C LYS A 127 -20.52 8.10 4.55
N LEU A 128 -19.64 7.09 4.62
CA LEU A 128 -20.05 5.68 4.72
C LEU A 128 -20.83 5.39 6.00
N GLU A 129 -20.37 5.89 7.13
CA GLU A 129 -21.05 5.69 8.42
C GLU A 129 -22.46 6.30 8.43
N TYR A 130 -22.62 7.49 7.84
CA TYR A 130 -23.93 8.12 7.68
C TYR A 130 -24.86 7.28 6.79
N LEU A 131 -24.39 6.81 5.63
CA LEU A 131 -25.17 5.98 4.72
C LEU A 131 -25.63 4.68 5.41
N LEU A 132 -24.75 4.02 6.15
CA LEU A 132 -25.03 2.78 6.91
C LEU A 132 -26.06 2.99 8.03
N LYS A 133 -25.97 4.10 8.77
CA LYS A 133 -26.96 4.41 9.84
C LYS A 133 -28.33 4.76 9.28
N SER A 134 -28.41 5.23 8.03
CA SER A 134 -29.67 5.58 7.40
C SER A 134 -30.42 4.30 6.95
N LYS A 135 -31.32 3.80 7.81
CA LYS A 135 -32.08 2.55 7.68
C LYS A 135 -32.92 2.33 6.39
N ASN A 136 -32.93 3.26 5.43
CA ASN A 136 -33.85 3.26 4.29
C ASN A 136 -33.19 3.12 2.90
N LEU A 137 -31.90 2.76 2.80
CA LEU A 137 -31.22 2.65 1.49
C LEU A 137 -31.27 1.24 0.89
N ILE A 138 -31.52 0.21 1.71
CA ILE A 138 -31.68 -1.17 1.26
C ILE A 138 -32.90 -1.72 2.00
N PRO A 139 -34.05 -1.90 1.34
CA PRO A 139 -35.12 -2.71 1.92
C PRO A 139 -34.58 -4.15 1.97
N ILE A 140 -34.25 -4.63 3.18
CA ILE A 140 -34.04 -6.05 3.44
C ILE A 140 -35.37 -6.62 3.91
#